data_AF-A0A954JXM6-F1
#
_entry.id   AF-A0A954JXM6-F1
#
_cell.length_a   1.000
_cell.length_b   1.000
_cell.length_c   1.000
_cell.angle_alpha   90.00
_cell.angle_beta   90.00
_cell.angle_gamma   90.00
#
_symmetry.space_group_name_H-M   'P 1'
#
loop_
_entity.id
_entity.type
_entity.pdbx_description
1 polymer ?
#
loop_
_entity_poly.entity_id
_entity_poly.type
_entity_poly.pdbx_seq_one_letter_code
_entity_poly.pdbx_strand_id
1 'polypeptide(L)'
;MRFLIYIPGQDSDCTAKDLFERVGLGEIASGLDVKQSDGPDEGRGKLCGWLSSTQNQLIYKPEAQTWIPSAKAGDRESGVYWVGTWNDAPPTEEDLRKPNHRRGSFIKLGNGERWSIVVPQDIDRFPLLNSDGTLTWVADEAYNWMVTSIDKRRADALSTINEDGSVEISFNFAADWQFLVSVLQINYRVTPEIVSHLRLFSQQAIKELIAALMGMPLQTA
;
A
#
# COMPACT_ATOMS: atom_id res chain seq x y z
N MET A 1 0.36 4.98 -16.31
CA MET A 1 -0.11 4.16 -15.18
C MET A 1 -0.91 2.97 -15.69
N ARG A 2 -0.39 1.76 -15.49
CA ARG A 2 -0.74 0.55 -16.24
C ARG A 2 -1.71 -0.42 -15.55
N PHE A 3 -2.48 0.06 -14.57
CA PHE A 3 -3.55 -0.76 -14.00
C PHE A 3 -4.86 0.00 -13.93
N LEU A 4 -5.94 -0.79 -13.90
CA LEU A 4 -7.33 -0.36 -13.92
C LEU A 4 -8.03 -0.91 -12.69
N ILE A 5 -9.04 -0.20 -12.20
CA ILE A 5 -9.96 -0.69 -11.18
C ILE A 5 -11.35 -0.72 -11.77
N TYR A 6 -12.02 -1.86 -11.70
CA TYR A 6 -13.41 -1.98 -12.06
C TYR A 6 -14.25 -2.17 -10.80
N ILE A 7 -15.29 -1.34 -10.65
CA ILE A 7 -16.24 -1.42 -9.55
C ILE A 7 -17.61 -1.80 -10.16
N PRO A 8 -18.14 -3.00 -9.85
CA PRO A 8 -19.45 -3.44 -10.32
C PRO A 8 -20.58 -2.50 -9.87
N GLY A 9 -21.63 -2.37 -10.70
CA GLY A 9 -22.86 -1.65 -10.35
C GLY A 9 -23.12 -0.40 -11.19
N GLN A 10 -24.38 0.03 -11.25
CA GLN A 10 -24.84 1.11 -12.13
C GLN A 10 -25.20 2.40 -11.37
N ASP A 11 -24.38 2.81 -10.41
CA ASP A 11 -24.61 4.10 -9.75
C ASP A 11 -24.28 5.24 -10.69
N SER A 12 -25.31 5.98 -11.11
CA SER A 12 -25.23 7.02 -12.13
C SER A 12 -24.59 8.32 -11.64
N ASP A 13 -24.60 8.59 -10.33
CA ASP A 13 -24.34 9.95 -9.81
C ASP A 13 -23.33 10.06 -8.65
N CYS A 14 -22.46 9.06 -8.47
CA CYS A 14 -21.40 9.13 -7.46
C CYS A 14 -20.09 9.66 -8.03
N THR A 15 -19.35 10.43 -7.23
CA THR A 15 -18.01 10.88 -7.63
C THR A 15 -17.04 9.70 -7.62
N ALA A 16 -15.94 9.85 -8.36
CA ALA A 16 -14.80 8.93 -8.32
C ALA A 16 -14.34 8.59 -6.89
N LYS A 17 -14.33 9.60 -6.02
CA LYS A 17 -13.92 9.48 -4.64
C LYS A 17 -14.92 8.63 -3.84
N ASP A 18 -16.22 8.90 -3.98
CA ASP A 18 -17.28 8.15 -3.30
C ASP A 18 -17.27 6.67 -3.70
N LEU A 19 -17.04 6.39 -4.99
CA LEU A 19 -16.87 5.02 -5.49
C LEU A 19 -15.74 4.29 -4.78
N PHE A 20 -14.57 4.93 -4.67
CA PHE A 20 -13.39 4.34 -4.05
C PHE A 20 -13.56 4.21 -2.54
N GLU A 21 -14.13 5.22 -1.86
CA GLU A 21 -14.41 5.17 -0.42
C GLU A 21 -15.32 3.98 -0.08
N ARG A 22 -16.38 3.74 -0.86
CA ARG A 22 -17.31 2.60 -0.67
C ARG A 22 -16.62 1.24 -0.72
N VAL A 23 -15.58 1.11 -1.54
CA VAL A 23 -14.82 -0.14 -1.66
C VAL A 23 -13.53 -0.12 -0.83
N GLY A 24 -13.31 0.86 0.04
CA GLY A 24 -12.14 0.94 0.91
C GLY A 24 -10.83 1.32 0.20
N LEU A 25 -10.92 2.05 -0.91
CA LEU A 25 -9.80 2.55 -1.71
C LEU A 25 -9.67 4.08 -1.69
N GLY A 26 -10.34 4.77 -0.76
CA GLY A 26 -10.37 6.24 -0.69
C GLY A 26 -8.97 6.88 -0.70
N GLU A 27 -7.99 6.25 -0.05
CA GLU A 27 -6.59 6.71 0.05
C GLU A 27 -5.83 6.82 -1.28
N ILE A 28 -6.33 6.18 -2.34
CA ILE A 28 -5.72 6.21 -3.67
C ILE A 28 -6.56 6.97 -4.69
N ALA A 29 -7.76 7.44 -4.34
CA ALA A 29 -8.73 8.02 -5.27
C ALA A 29 -8.31 9.33 -5.95
N SER A 30 -7.23 9.99 -5.51
CA SER A 30 -6.84 11.29 -6.04
C SER A 30 -6.35 11.23 -7.50
N GLY A 31 -6.93 12.09 -8.34
CA GLY A 31 -6.56 12.29 -9.75
C GLY A 31 -6.96 11.14 -10.67
N LEU A 32 -8.03 10.41 -10.34
CA LEU A 32 -8.52 9.28 -11.13
C LEU A 32 -9.57 9.72 -12.15
N ASP A 33 -9.58 9.06 -13.30
CA ASP A 33 -10.58 9.13 -14.34
C ASP A 33 -11.57 7.96 -14.20
N VAL A 34 -12.85 8.21 -14.53
CA VAL A 34 -13.92 7.20 -14.46
C VAL A 34 -14.65 7.11 -15.78
N LYS A 35 -14.97 5.89 -16.20
CA LYS A 35 -15.81 5.62 -17.38
C LYS A 35 -16.74 4.45 -17.12
N GLN A 36 -17.97 4.52 -17.61
CA GLN A 36 -18.85 3.34 -17.65
C GLN A 36 -18.26 2.31 -18.61
N SER A 37 -18.18 1.05 -18.16
CA SER A 37 -17.66 -0.06 -18.97
C SER A 37 -18.35 -1.36 -18.57
N ASP A 38 -18.28 -2.34 -19.47
CA ASP A 38 -18.44 -3.74 -19.10
C ASP A 38 -17.19 -4.20 -18.33
N GLY A 39 -17.32 -5.26 -17.53
CA GLY A 39 -16.26 -5.72 -16.63
C GLY A 39 -16.03 -7.22 -16.61
N PRO A 40 -15.02 -7.68 -15.83
CA PRO A 40 -14.64 -9.09 -15.71
C PRO A 40 -15.70 -9.98 -15.07
N ASP A 41 -16.76 -9.41 -14.49
CA ASP A 41 -17.89 -10.12 -13.89
C ASP A 41 -19.08 -10.27 -14.86
N GLU A 42 -18.86 -10.03 -16.17
CA GLU A 42 -19.91 -9.96 -17.21
C GLU A 42 -20.98 -8.87 -16.94
N GLY A 43 -20.77 -8.08 -15.89
CA GLY A 43 -21.63 -7.00 -15.47
C GLY A 43 -21.27 -5.67 -16.11
N ARG A 44 -22.05 -4.65 -15.75
CA ARG A 44 -21.74 -3.25 -16.05
C ARG A 44 -21.32 -2.55 -14.77
N GLY A 45 -20.32 -1.68 -14.91
CA GLY A 45 -19.74 -0.98 -13.78
C GLY A 45 -18.95 0.25 -14.19
N LYS A 46 -18.15 0.74 -13.24
CA LYS A 46 -17.25 1.87 -13.44
C LYS A 46 -15.82 1.36 -13.58
N LEU A 47 -15.23 1.59 -14.74
CA LEU A 47 -13.81 1.41 -14.97
C LEU A 47 -13.09 2.70 -14.59
N CYS A 48 -12.08 2.56 -13.77
CA CYS A 48 -11.35 3.64 -13.14
C CYS A 48 -9.85 3.46 -13.39
N GLY A 49 -9.12 4.56 -13.50
CA GLY A 49 -7.66 4.54 -13.65
C GLY A 49 -7.10 5.95 -13.62
N TRP A 50 -5.78 6.07 -13.65
CA TRP A 50 -5.11 7.37 -13.69
C TRP A 50 -4.49 7.53 -15.07
N LEU A 51 -5.13 8.32 -15.92
CA LEU A 51 -4.63 8.48 -17.27
C LEU A 51 -3.29 9.22 -17.26
N SER A 52 -2.46 8.89 -18.23
CA SER A 52 -1.14 9.48 -18.45
C SER A 52 -0.96 9.74 -19.95
N SER A 53 0.09 10.47 -20.32
CA SER A 53 0.39 10.72 -21.74
C SER A 53 0.59 9.43 -22.54
N THR A 54 1.05 8.36 -21.90
CA THR A 54 1.28 7.04 -22.52
C THR A 54 0.08 6.09 -22.45
N GLN A 55 -0.86 6.32 -21.52
CA GLN A 55 -2.09 5.56 -21.40
C GLN A 55 -3.25 6.52 -21.20
N ASN A 56 -3.92 6.84 -22.31
CA ASN A 56 -4.96 7.87 -22.40
C ASN A 56 -6.37 7.29 -22.52
N GLN A 57 -6.55 5.99 -22.32
CA GLN A 57 -7.84 5.32 -22.44
C GLN A 57 -8.13 4.37 -21.28
N LEU A 58 -9.35 4.49 -20.74
CA LEU A 58 -9.98 3.49 -19.89
C LEU A 58 -10.74 2.51 -20.78
N ILE A 59 -10.16 1.34 -20.99
CA ILE A 59 -10.72 0.29 -21.84
C ILE A 59 -10.59 -1.07 -21.17
N TYR A 60 -11.69 -1.81 -21.17
CA TYR A 60 -11.74 -3.22 -20.80
C TYR A 60 -11.36 -4.06 -22.03
N LYS A 61 -10.29 -4.86 -21.90
CA LYS A 61 -9.77 -5.78 -22.92
C LYS A 61 -9.37 -7.10 -22.24
N PRO A 62 -10.33 -7.99 -21.94
CA PRO A 62 -10.08 -9.19 -21.14
C PRO A 62 -8.98 -10.10 -21.70
N GLU A 63 -8.81 -10.15 -23.02
CA GLU A 63 -7.77 -10.92 -23.71
C GLU A 63 -6.35 -10.36 -23.51
N ALA A 64 -6.23 -9.06 -23.23
CA ALA A 64 -4.96 -8.36 -23.05
C ALA A 64 -4.68 -7.99 -21.58
N GLN A 65 -5.62 -8.32 -20.69
CA GLN A 65 -5.59 -7.90 -19.29
C GLN A 65 -5.80 -9.08 -18.36
N THR A 66 -5.06 -9.11 -17.26
CA THR A 66 -5.32 -10.00 -16.13
C THR A 66 -6.17 -9.26 -15.11
N TRP A 67 -7.33 -9.84 -14.76
CA TRP A 67 -8.28 -9.29 -13.81
C TRP A 67 -8.29 -10.09 -12.51
N ILE A 68 -8.06 -9.41 -11.39
CA ILE A 68 -7.96 -10.02 -10.06
C ILE A 68 -9.10 -9.47 -9.20
N PRO A 69 -10.00 -10.31 -8.66
CA PRO A 69 -11.05 -9.84 -7.76
C PRO A 69 -10.44 -9.40 -6.44
N SER A 70 -11.04 -8.38 -5.83
CA SER A 70 -10.60 -7.90 -4.52
C SER A 70 -10.69 -9.00 -3.47
N ALA A 71 -9.66 -9.12 -2.62
CA ALA A 71 -9.69 -10.04 -1.50
C ALA A 71 -10.67 -9.57 -0.41
N LYS A 72 -11.16 -10.52 0.39
CA LYS A 72 -11.92 -10.24 1.62
C LYS A 72 -11.05 -9.44 2.59
N ALA A 73 -11.59 -8.38 3.17
CA ALA A 73 -10.87 -7.51 4.10
C ALA A 73 -11.82 -6.98 5.19
N GLY A 74 -11.60 -7.42 6.43
CA GLY A 74 -12.56 -7.15 7.52
C GLY A 74 -13.95 -7.68 7.15
N ASP A 75 -14.95 -6.81 7.25
CA ASP A 75 -16.35 -7.11 6.90
C ASP A 75 -16.65 -6.98 5.39
N ARG A 76 -15.69 -6.52 4.59
CA ARG A 76 -15.85 -6.37 3.14
C ARG A 76 -15.69 -7.71 2.44
N GLU A 77 -16.72 -8.14 1.73
CA GLU A 77 -16.68 -9.38 0.94
C GLU A 77 -15.69 -9.29 -0.23
N SER A 78 -15.26 -10.46 -0.73
CA SER A 78 -14.42 -10.55 -1.92
C SER A 78 -15.19 -10.16 -3.19
N GLY A 79 -14.49 -9.63 -4.20
CA GLY A 79 -15.08 -9.29 -5.51
C GLY A 79 -15.90 -8.01 -5.54
N VAL A 80 -15.84 -7.16 -4.51
CA VAL A 80 -16.49 -5.84 -4.50
C VAL A 80 -15.82 -4.83 -5.45
N TYR A 81 -14.58 -5.09 -5.85
CA TYR A 81 -13.93 -4.48 -7.00
C TYR A 81 -13.01 -5.49 -7.68
N TRP A 82 -12.50 -5.13 -8.85
CA TRP A 82 -11.53 -5.90 -9.61
C TRP A 82 -10.36 -5.02 -10.02
N VAL A 83 -9.18 -5.62 -10.08
CA VAL A 83 -7.93 -4.96 -10.49
C VAL A 83 -7.47 -5.55 -11.81
N GLY A 84 -7.41 -4.72 -12.85
CA GLY A 84 -6.95 -5.09 -14.17
C GLY A 84 -5.51 -4.64 -14.41
N THR A 85 -4.66 -5.54 -14.91
CA THR A 85 -3.26 -5.24 -15.30
C THR A 85 -3.02 -5.67 -16.74
N TRP A 86 -2.22 -4.92 -17.49
CA TRP A 86 -1.86 -5.29 -18.86
C TRP A 86 -0.85 -6.43 -18.88
N ASN A 87 -1.11 -7.48 -19.67
CA ASN A 87 -0.32 -8.71 -19.68
C ASN A 87 1.11 -8.50 -20.21
N ASP A 88 1.27 -7.63 -21.20
CA ASP A 88 2.54 -7.32 -21.87
C ASP A 88 3.30 -6.14 -21.23
N ALA A 89 2.64 -5.42 -20.32
CA ALA A 89 3.15 -4.21 -19.71
C ALA A 89 2.67 -4.11 -18.24
N PRO A 90 3.22 -4.93 -17.32
CA PRO A 90 2.87 -4.83 -15.91
C PRO A 90 3.19 -3.42 -15.36
N PRO A 91 2.45 -2.97 -14.31
CA PRO A 91 2.74 -1.70 -13.66
C PRO A 91 4.15 -1.66 -13.07
N THR A 92 4.86 -0.57 -13.32
CA THR A 92 6.16 -0.28 -12.72
C THR A 92 6.02 0.53 -11.44
N GLU A 93 7.08 0.64 -10.65
CA GLU A 93 7.12 1.56 -9.51
C GLU A 93 6.74 3.00 -9.88
N GLU A 94 7.22 3.51 -11.02
CA GLU A 94 6.94 4.87 -11.48
C GLU A 94 5.46 5.06 -11.84
N ASP A 95 4.86 4.07 -12.53
CA ASP A 95 3.44 4.07 -12.86
C ASP A 95 2.56 4.20 -11.62
N LEU A 96 2.98 3.59 -10.52
CA LEU A 96 2.21 3.49 -9.29
C LEU A 96 2.47 4.66 -8.34
N ARG A 97 3.50 5.48 -8.58
CA ARG A 97 3.88 6.57 -7.67
C ARG A 97 2.81 7.66 -7.62
N LYS A 98 2.49 8.14 -6.42
CA LYS A 98 1.63 9.32 -6.21
C LYS A 98 2.39 10.58 -6.63
N PRO A 99 1.71 11.61 -7.17
CA PRO A 99 2.35 12.90 -7.48
C PRO A 99 3.04 13.53 -6.27
N ASN A 100 2.35 13.54 -5.13
CA ASN A 100 2.86 14.00 -3.85
C ASN A 100 3.32 12.78 -3.04
N HIS A 101 4.59 12.38 -3.21
CA HIS A 101 5.20 11.30 -2.43
C HIS A 101 6.11 11.89 -1.35
N ARG A 102 6.21 11.22 -0.20
CA ARG A 102 7.19 11.56 0.82
C ARG A 102 8.54 10.97 0.48
N ARG A 103 9.59 11.64 0.96
CA ARG A 103 10.95 11.10 0.94
C ARG A 103 10.96 9.76 1.67
N GLY A 104 11.75 8.83 1.13
CA GLY A 104 11.94 7.51 1.71
C GLY A 104 13.26 6.92 1.27
N SER A 105 13.53 5.72 1.77
CA SER A 105 14.69 4.92 1.40
C SER A 105 14.34 4.01 0.21
N PHE A 106 15.18 4.00 -0.81
CA PHE A 106 14.98 3.14 -1.98
C PHE A 106 15.46 1.71 -1.72
N ILE A 107 14.52 0.81 -1.49
CA ILE A 107 14.74 -0.60 -1.16
C ILE A 107 14.35 -1.48 -2.35
N LYS A 108 15.17 -2.49 -2.65
CA LYS A 108 14.86 -3.46 -3.70
C LYS A 108 13.81 -4.45 -3.18
N LEU A 109 12.68 -4.54 -3.86
CA LEU A 109 11.58 -5.45 -3.48
C LEU A 109 11.65 -6.77 -4.26
N GLY A 110 10.70 -7.67 -3.98
CA GLY A 110 10.66 -9.04 -4.54
C GLY A 110 10.54 -9.09 -6.07
N ASN A 111 10.02 -8.04 -6.71
CA ASN A 111 9.98 -7.91 -8.17
C ASN A 111 11.33 -7.47 -8.78
N GLY A 112 12.35 -7.21 -7.96
CA GLY A 112 13.66 -6.76 -8.38
C GLY A 112 13.79 -5.25 -8.62
N GLU A 113 12.69 -4.49 -8.59
CA GLU A 113 12.70 -3.04 -8.72
C GLU A 113 12.97 -2.35 -7.38
N ARG A 114 13.38 -1.06 -7.43
CA ARG A 114 13.64 -0.25 -6.24
C ARG A 114 12.45 0.65 -5.94
N TRP A 115 11.94 0.55 -4.72
CA TRP A 115 10.78 1.29 -4.24
C TRP A 115 11.17 2.21 -3.09
N SER A 116 10.63 3.43 -3.10
CA SER A 116 10.80 4.42 -2.04
C SER A 116 9.87 4.11 -0.87
N ILE A 117 10.44 3.52 0.19
CA ILE A 117 9.72 3.17 1.41
C ILE A 117 9.92 4.30 2.42
N VAL A 118 8.82 4.86 2.93
CA VAL A 118 8.89 5.85 4.01
C VAL A 118 9.36 5.17 5.28
N VAL A 119 10.39 5.73 5.92
CA VAL A 119 10.94 5.21 7.17
C VAL A 119 10.48 6.09 8.34
N PRO A 120 10.16 5.52 9.52
CA PRO A 120 9.66 6.29 10.67
C PRO A 120 10.58 7.41 11.13
N GLN A 121 11.89 7.28 10.90
CA GLN A 121 12.92 8.26 11.25
C GLN A 121 12.83 9.53 10.39
N ASP A 122 12.25 9.44 9.20
CA ASP A 122 12.05 10.57 8.26
C ASP A 122 10.70 11.26 8.45
N ILE A 123 9.85 10.77 9.36
CA ILE A 123 8.57 11.41 9.70
C ILE A 123 8.82 12.52 10.70
N ASP A 124 8.41 13.74 10.34
CA ASP A 124 8.48 14.90 11.21
C ASP A 124 7.76 14.66 12.53
N ARG A 125 8.40 15.07 13.63
CA ARG A 125 7.84 15.04 14.98
C ARG A 125 7.71 16.45 15.51
N PHE A 126 6.57 16.74 16.13
CA PHE A 126 6.23 18.04 16.66
C PHE A 126 6.14 17.97 18.20
N PRO A 127 6.58 19.03 18.90
CA PRO A 127 6.44 19.10 20.34
C PRO A 127 4.97 19.29 20.73
N LEU A 128 4.47 18.45 21.63
CA LEU A 128 3.14 18.56 22.24
C LEU A 128 3.32 18.82 23.74
N LEU A 129 2.72 19.92 24.23
CA LEU A 129 2.68 20.24 25.66
C LEU A 129 1.44 19.58 26.28
N ASN A 130 1.66 18.65 27.19
CA ASN A 130 0.59 17.94 27.89
C ASN A 130 0.00 18.80 29.03
N SER A 131 -1.17 18.39 29.54
CA SER A 131 -1.87 19.10 30.62
C SER A 131 -1.13 19.10 31.96
N ASP A 132 -0.20 18.17 32.16
CA ASP A 132 0.69 18.10 33.33
C ASP A 132 1.97 18.96 33.18
N GLY A 133 2.10 19.70 32.07
CA GLY A 133 3.26 20.52 31.76
C GLY A 133 4.45 19.77 31.14
N THR A 134 4.32 18.46 30.89
CA THR A 134 5.37 17.69 30.21
C THR A 134 5.36 17.90 28.70
N LEU A 135 6.54 17.81 28.07
CA LEU A 135 6.69 17.87 26.62
C LEU A 135 6.83 16.45 26.06
N THR A 136 6.01 16.10 25.07
CA THR A 136 6.16 14.88 24.28
C THR A 136 6.38 15.22 22.81
N TRP A 137 6.97 14.29 22.05
CA TRP A 137 7.20 14.45 20.61
C TRP A 137 6.27 13.51 19.85
N VAL A 138 5.28 14.09 19.16
CA VAL A 138 4.27 13.33 18.42
C VAL A 138 4.57 13.41 16.93
N ALA A 139 4.41 12.29 16.23
CA ALA A 139 4.49 12.30 14.78
C ALA A 139 3.28 13.05 14.18
N ASP A 140 3.43 13.52 12.95
CA ASP A 140 2.30 13.97 12.13
C ASP A 140 1.13 12.96 12.20
N GLU A 141 -0.09 13.47 12.43
CA GLU A 141 -1.30 12.68 12.65
C GLU A 141 -1.52 11.64 11.54
N ALA A 142 -1.27 12.00 10.28
CA ALA A 142 -1.46 11.12 9.14
C ALA A 142 -0.53 9.89 9.14
N TYR A 143 0.57 9.94 9.89
CA TYR A 143 1.62 8.91 9.93
C TYR A 143 1.88 8.36 11.33
N ASN A 144 1.17 8.87 12.34
CA ASN A 144 1.34 8.44 13.72
C ASN A 144 1.08 6.94 13.91
N TRP A 145 0.15 6.37 13.13
CA TRP A 145 -0.11 4.92 13.11
C TRP A 145 1.15 4.11 12.76
N MET A 146 1.94 4.57 11.79
CA MET A 146 3.14 3.87 11.31
C MET A 146 4.25 3.96 12.36
N VAL A 147 4.48 5.18 12.86
CA VAL A 147 5.49 5.45 13.88
C VAL A 147 5.21 4.66 15.15
N THR A 148 3.98 4.73 15.66
CA THR A 148 3.55 3.99 16.86
C THR A 148 3.67 2.48 16.68
N SER A 149 3.31 1.96 15.50
CA SER A 149 3.43 0.52 15.21
C SER A 149 4.88 0.04 15.22
N ILE A 150 5.81 0.82 14.67
CA ILE A 150 7.23 0.48 14.67
C ILE A 150 7.86 0.67 16.05
N ASP A 151 7.55 1.77 16.75
CA ASP A 151 8.08 2.04 18.09
C ASP A 151 7.61 0.97 19.09
N LYS A 152 6.36 0.49 18.97
CA LYS A 152 5.86 -0.66 19.75
C LYS A 152 6.67 -1.93 19.47
N ARG A 153 6.83 -2.30 18.19
CA ARG A 153 7.63 -3.49 17.81
C ARG A 153 9.07 -3.41 18.30
N ARG A 154 9.67 -2.22 18.24
CA ARG A 154 11.01 -1.98 18.78
C ARG A 154 11.04 -2.20 20.29
N ALA A 155 10.06 -1.69 21.03
CA ALA A 155 9.95 -1.90 22.47
C ALA A 155 9.76 -3.38 22.83
N ASP A 156 8.88 -4.08 22.10
CA ASP A 156 8.64 -5.52 22.28
C ASP A 156 9.94 -6.31 22.05
N ALA A 157 10.68 -6.03 20.96
CA ALA A 157 11.94 -6.68 20.65
C ALA A 157 13.04 -6.41 21.71
N LEU A 158 13.13 -5.18 22.22
CA LEU A 158 14.08 -4.83 23.29
C LEU A 158 13.70 -5.45 24.65
N SER A 159 12.44 -5.85 24.85
CA SER A 159 12.02 -6.57 26.06
C SER A 159 12.43 -8.05 26.06
N THR A 160 12.84 -8.57 24.89
CA THR A 160 13.25 -9.96 24.65
C THR A 160 14.73 -10.07 24.28
N ILE A 161 15.59 -9.29 24.97
CA ILE A 161 17.04 -9.41 24.82
C ILE A 161 17.50 -10.69 25.54
N ASN A 162 18.15 -11.58 24.78
CA ASN A 162 18.73 -12.82 25.28
C ASN A 162 19.99 -12.56 26.12
N GLU A 163 20.43 -13.56 26.89
CA GLU A 163 21.63 -13.45 27.74
C GLU A 163 22.91 -13.09 26.95
N ASP A 164 22.97 -13.46 25.66
CA ASP A 164 24.08 -13.15 24.75
C ASP A 164 23.97 -11.76 24.10
N GLY A 165 22.94 -10.98 24.44
CA GLY A 165 22.66 -9.66 23.88
C GLY A 165 21.96 -9.69 22.52
N SER A 166 21.63 -10.86 21.99
CA SER A 166 20.83 -10.98 20.77
C SER A 166 19.37 -10.61 21.02
N VAL A 167 18.70 -10.10 19.98
CA VAL A 167 17.29 -9.72 20.02
C VAL A 167 16.52 -10.67 19.10
N GLU A 168 15.54 -11.39 19.65
CA GLU A 168 14.61 -12.17 18.85
C GLU A 168 13.47 -11.28 18.35
N ILE A 169 13.25 -11.26 17.03
CA ILE A 169 12.13 -10.54 16.42
C ILE A 169 11.09 -11.57 15.99
N SER A 170 9.90 -11.50 16.60
CA SER A 170 8.76 -12.29 16.17
C SER A 170 8.10 -11.65 14.94
N PHE A 171 7.81 -12.48 13.93
CA PHE A 171 7.16 -12.05 12.69
C PHE A 171 5.78 -12.69 12.58
N ASN A 172 4.79 -11.87 12.27
CA ASN A 172 3.47 -12.32 11.86
C ASN A 172 3.29 -11.93 10.39
N PHE A 173 3.70 -12.81 9.48
CA PHE A 173 3.79 -12.48 8.05
C PHE A 173 2.48 -11.93 7.46
N ALA A 174 1.32 -12.36 7.93
CA ALA A 174 0.04 -11.84 7.45
C ALA A 174 -0.17 -10.38 7.90
N ALA A 175 0.02 -10.09 9.18
CA ALA A 175 -0.11 -8.74 9.72
C ALA A 175 1.01 -7.81 9.21
N ASP A 176 2.23 -8.33 9.09
CA ASP A 176 3.39 -7.60 8.59
C ASP A 176 3.23 -7.24 7.12
N TRP A 177 2.71 -8.17 6.31
CA TRP A 177 2.39 -7.89 4.92
C TRP A 177 1.33 -6.80 4.79
N GLN A 178 0.23 -6.87 5.55
CA GLN A 178 -0.80 -5.83 5.53
C GLN A 178 -0.24 -4.46 5.95
N PHE A 179 0.56 -4.44 7.02
CA PHE A 179 1.24 -3.22 7.46
C PHE A 179 2.14 -2.64 6.36
N LEU A 180 2.96 -3.47 5.70
CA LEU A 180 3.84 -3.01 4.61
C LEU A 180 3.08 -2.54 3.37
N VAL A 181 1.91 -3.12 3.07
CA VAL A 181 1.00 -2.60 2.04
C VAL A 181 0.55 -1.18 2.40
N SER A 182 0.14 -0.94 3.65
CA SER A 182 -0.25 0.41 4.11
C SER A 182 0.92 1.39 4.06
N VAL A 183 2.15 0.96 4.39
CA VAL A 183 3.35 1.80 4.25
C VAL A 183 3.61 2.15 2.79
N LEU A 184 3.49 1.20 1.86
CA LEU A 184 3.59 1.48 0.42
C LEU A 184 2.52 2.49 -0.04
N GLN A 185 1.31 2.40 0.47
CA GLN A 185 0.21 3.29 0.11
C GLN A 185 0.47 4.77 0.45
N ILE A 186 1.45 5.08 1.31
CA ILE A 186 1.88 6.46 1.56
C ILE A 186 2.40 7.11 0.25
N ASN A 187 3.23 6.38 -0.49
CA ASN A 187 3.89 6.89 -1.70
C ASN A 187 3.27 6.38 -3.00
N TYR A 188 2.46 5.32 -2.94
CA TYR A 188 2.00 4.60 -4.12
C TYR A 188 0.49 4.39 -4.14
N ARG A 189 -0.06 4.33 -5.35
CA ARG A 189 -1.45 3.94 -5.64
C ARG A 189 -1.50 2.43 -5.80
N VAL A 190 -1.37 1.69 -4.70
CA VAL A 190 -1.37 0.23 -4.72
C VAL A 190 -2.53 -0.35 -3.92
N THR A 191 -3.04 -1.48 -4.38
CA THR A 191 -3.98 -2.33 -3.64
C THR A 191 -3.25 -3.61 -3.18
N PRO A 192 -3.81 -4.34 -2.19
CA PRO A 192 -3.33 -5.66 -1.81
C PRO A 192 -3.12 -6.61 -3.01
N GLU A 193 -4.02 -6.55 -4.00
CA GLU A 193 -3.99 -7.37 -5.20
C GLU A 193 -2.80 -7.00 -6.11
N ILE A 194 -2.53 -5.70 -6.32
CA ILE A 194 -1.35 -5.26 -7.08
C ILE A 194 -0.05 -5.71 -6.41
N VAL A 195 0.04 -5.55 -5.09
CA VAL A 195 1.23 -5.96 -4.32
C VAL A 195 1.49 -7.47 -4.46
N SER A 196 0.42 -8.27 -4.38
CA SER A 196 0.48 -9.72 -4.57
C SER A 196 0.83 -10.11 -6.01
N HIS A 197 0.17 -9.50 -7.00
CA HIS A 197 0.39 -9.77 -8.43
C HIS A 197 1.83 -9.49 -8.85
N LEU A 198 2.39 -8.36 -8.40
CA LEU A 198 3.78 -7.98 -8.66
C LEU A 198 4.78 -8.76 -7.80
N ARG A 199 4.32 -9.57 -6.83
CA ARG A 199 5.16 -10.32 -5.88
C ARG A 199 6.17 -9.42 -5.17
N LEU A 200 5.74 -8.23 -4.74
CA LEU A 200 6.63 -7.24 -4.12
C LEU A 200 7.24 -7.74 -2.81
N PHE A 201 6.55 -8.63 -2.09
CA PHE A 201 6.99 -9.12 -0.79
C PHE A 201 7.16 -10.64 -0.79
N SER A 202 8.40 -11.09 -0.62
CA SER A 202 8.72 -12.44 -0.14
C SER A 202 8.78 -12.45 1.40
N GLN A 203 8.76 -13.63 2.03
CA GLN A 203 8.95 -13.70 3.49
C GLN A 203 10.27 -13.06 3.94
N GLN A 204 11.35 -13.28 3.19
CA GLN A 204 12.65 -12.67 3.48
C GLN A 204 12.59 -11.14 3.35
N ALA A 205 11.97 -10.62 2.28
CA ALA A 205 11.81 -9.18 2.09
C ALA A 205 10.97 -8.55 3.20
N ILE A 206 9.91 -9.23 3.69
CA ILE A 206 9.12 -8.75 4.83
C ILE A 206 10.01 -8.62 6.07
N LYS A 207 10.81 -9.64 6.39
CA LYS A 207 11.71 -9.61 7.55
C LYS A 207 12.70 -8.46 7.45
N GLU A 208 13.39 -8.34 6.31
CA GLU A 208 14.38 -7.30 6.05
C GLU A 208 13.78 -5.90 6.15
N LEU A 209 12.60 -5.68 5.56
CA LEU A 209 11.91 -4.39 5.60
C LEU A 209 11.46 -4.01 7.01
N ILE A 210 10.80 -4.93 7.73
CA ILE A 210 10.35 -4.65 9.10
C ILE A 210 11.55 -4.35 9.99
N ALA A 211 12.63 -5.13 9.89
CA ALA A 211 13.85 -4.91 10.63
C ALA A 211 14.52 -3.57 10.28
N ALA A 212 14.58 -3.21 8.99
CA ALA A 212 15.06 -1.92 8.53
C ALA A 212 14.22 -0.75 9.06
N LEU A 213 12.88 -0.86 9.03
CA LEU A 213 11.98 0.17 9.58
C LEU A 213 12.18 0.34 11.09
N MET A 214 12.43 -0.74 11.83
CA MET A 214 12.77 -0.68 13.25
C MET A 214 14.15 -0.04 13.52
N GLY A 215 15.02 0.09 12.51
CA GLY A 215 16.40 0.54 12.67
C GLY A 215 17.33 -0.57 13.19
N MET A 216 16.97 -1.83 12.96
CA MET A 216 17.68 -3.02 13.42
C MET A 216 18.00 -3.92 12.22
N PRO A 217 19.00 -3.60 11.38
CA PRO A 217 19.28 -4.40 10.19
C PRO A 217 19.59 -5.85 10.58
N LEU A 218 18.93 -6.82 9.92
CA LEU A 218 19.20 -8.23 10.13
C LEU A 218 20.63 -8.54 9.69
N GLN A 219 21.40 -9.22 10.54
CA GLN A 219 22.64 -9.84 10.09
C GLN A 219 22.29 -10.99 9.16
N THR A 220 22.55 -10.82 7.87
CA THR A 220 22.49 -11.92 6.90
C THR A 220 23.72 -12.78 7.09
N ALA A 221 23.51 -14.03 7.53
CA ALA A 221 24.56 -15.06 7.60
C ALA A 221 25.05 -15.48 6.20
#